data_AF-A0A962MJX0-F1
#
_entry.id   AF-A0A962MJX0-F1
#
_cell.length_a   1.000
_cell.length_b   1.000
_cell.length_c   1.000
_cell.angle_alpha   90.00
_cell.angle_beta   90.00
_cell.angle_gamma   90.00
#
_symmetry.space_group_name_H-M   'P 1'
#
loop_
_entity.id
_entity.type
_entity.pdbx_description
1 polymer ?
#
loop_
_entity_poly.entity_id
_entity_poly.type
_entity_poly.pdbx_seq_one_letter_code
_entity_poly.pdbx_strand_id
1 'polypeptide(L)' 'DATLYILFYFPGLLTFLFMSTDFAYMAWFRGERGMDTAWMPYMGPIKTVLPVGVILLLIQGVSELLKSLYAARHNRWPA' A
#
# COMPACT_ATOMS: atom_id res chain seq x y z
N ASP A 1 -12.83 -2.20 17.04
CA ASP A 1 -12.32 -1.78 15.71
C ASP A 1 -10.79 -1.77 15.61
N ALA A 2 -10.07 -1.08 16.49
CA ALA A 2 -8.60 -0.98 16.43
C ALA A 2 -7.86 -2.33 16.39
N THR A 3 -8.31 -3.35 17.14
CA THR A 3 -7.67 -4.67 17.17
C THR A 3 -7.75 -5.40 15.82
N LEU A 4 -8.86 -5.29 15.08
CA LEU A 4 -8.99 -5.88 13.74
C LEU A 4 -8.11 -5.16 12.72
N TYR A 5 -7.97 -3.83 12.85
CA TYR A 5 -7.01 -3.06 12.07
C TYR A 5 -5.56 -3.52 12.31
N ILE A 6 -5.14 -3.67 13.57
CA ILE A 6 -3.78 -4.13 13.87
C ILE A 6 -3.55 -5.56 13.36
N LEU A 7 -4.53 -6.46 13.55
CA LEU A 7 -4.35 -7.89 13.31
C LEU A 7 -4.51 -8.32 11.85
N PHE A 8 -5.32 -7.62 11.05
CA PHE A 8 -5.57 -8.00 9.65
C PHE A 8 -5.12 -6.93 8.65
N TYR A 9 -5.32 -5.65 8.95
CA TYR A 9 -5.04 -4.57 8.00
C TYR A 9 -3.53 -4.34 7.83
N PHE A 10 -2.79 -4.19 8.92
CA PHE A 10 -1.33 -3.98 8.87
C PHE A 10 -0.55 -5.18 8.30
N PRO A 11 -0.69 -6.42 8.81
CA PRO A 11 0.06 -7.54 8.27
C PRO A 11 -0.35 -7.88 6.82
N GLY A 12 -1.63 -7.69 6.47
CA GLY A 12 -2.11 -7.83 5.09
C GLY A 12 -1.44 -6.83 4.15
N LEU A 13 -1.44 -5.54 4.49
CA LEU A 13 -0.82 -4.49 3.69
C LEU A 13 0.71 -4.58 3.65
N LEU A 14 1.37 -5.01 4.72
CA LEU A 14 2.82 -5.25 4.73
C LEU A 14 3.20 -6.40 3.79
N THR A 15 2.44 -7.50 3.82
CA THR A 15 2.65 -8.63 2.89
C THR A 15 2.42 -8.19 1.45
N PHE A 16 1.36 -7.41 1.22
CA PHE A 16 1.04 -6.87 -0.10
C PHE A 16 2.06 -5.83 -0.57
N LEU A 17 2.63 -5.03 0.34
CA LEU A 17 3.73 -4.11 0.03
C LEU A 17 4.97 -4.88 -0.42
N PHE A 18 5.31 -5.96 0.28
CA PHE A 18 6.44 -6.80 -0.08
C PHE A 18 6.27 -7.41 -1.48
N MET A 19 5.11 -8.02 -1.75
CA MET A 19 4.81 -8.59 -3.07
C MET A 19 4.78 -7.52 -4.18
N SER A 20 4.16 -6.37 -3.94
CA SER A 20 4.09 -5.30 -4.94
C SER A 20 5.45 -4.65 -5.22
N THR A 21 6.32 -4.59 -4.21
CA THR A 21 7.70 -4.09 -4.36
C THR A 21 8.54 -5.06 -5.18
N ASP A 22 8.45 -6.37 -4.91
CA ASP A 22 9.11 -7.40 -5.73
C ASP A 22 8.61 -7.36 -7.17
N PHE A 23 7.28 -7.24 -7.37
CA PHE A 23 6.68 -7.13 -8.69
C PHE A 23 7.15 -5.88 -9.46
N ALA A 24 7.23 -4.73 -8.79
CA ALA A 24 7.75 -3.51 -9.37
C ALA A 24 9.24 -3.66 -9.71
N TYR A 25 10.06 -4.15 -8.77
CA TYR A 25 11.49 -4.38 -8.98
C TYR A 25 11.74 -5.32 -10.17
N MET A 26 10.98 -6.40 -10.27
CA MET A 26 11.07 -7.34 -11.39
C MET A 26 10.73 -6.71 -12.72
N ALA A 27 9.78 -5.77 -12.76
CA ALA A 27 9.42 -5.04 -13.96
C ALA A 27 10.53 -4.08 -14.42
N TRP A 28 11.21 -3.43 -13.48
CA TRP A 28 12.39 -2.61 -13.76
C TRP A 28 13.57 -3.45 -14.20
N PHE A 29 13.82 -4.58 -13.52
CA PHE A 29 14.94 -5.47 -13.81
C PHE A 29 14.81 -6.15 -15.17
N ARG A 30 13.61 -6.67 -15.50
CA ARG A 30 13.33 -7.25 -16.82
C ARG A 30 13.16 -6.20 -17.91
N GLY A 31 13.01 -4.92 -17.55
CA GLY A 31 12.67 -3.86 -18.48
C GLY A 31 11.41 -4.21 -19.27
N GLU A 32 10.37 -4.72 -18.60
CA GLU A 32 9.13 -5.13 -19.25
C GLU A 32 8.59 -3.94 -20.07
N ARG A 33 8.53 -4.12 -21.38
CA ARG A 33 7.91 -3.18 -22.31
C ARG A 33 6.54 -3.73 -22.68
N GLY A 34 5.53 -2.87 -22.73
CA GLY A 34 4.20 -3.28 -23.19
C GLY A 34 4.29 -3.87 -24.59
N MET A 35 4.04 -5.18 -24.71
CA MET A 35 4.14 -5.91 -25.98
C MET A 35 2.98 -5.57 -26.94
N ASP A 36 1.99 -4.79 -26.50
CA ASP A 36 0.72 -4.56 -27.19
C ASP A 36 0.60 -3.20 -27.92
N THR A 37 1.66 -2.39 -28.03
CA THR A 37 1.57 -1.09 -28.75
C THR A 37 2.89 -0.73 -29.42
N ALA A 38 2.83 -0.14 -30.62
CA ALA A 38 3.98 0.30 -31.42
C ALA A 38 4.96 1.24 -30.69
N TRP A 39 4.54 1.81 -29.55
CA TRP A 39 5.30 2.71 -28.69
C TRP A 39 6.07 2.03 -27.56
N MET A 40 5.78 0.75 -27.24
CA MET A 40 6.42 -0.06 -26.20
C MET A 40 6.74 0.72 -24.90
N PRO A 41 5.72 1.26 -24.19
CA PRO A 41 5.96 1.99 -22.96
C PRO A 41 6.55 1.06 -21.89
N TYR A 42 7.50 1.59 -21.11
CA TYR A 42 8.07 0.88 -19.97
C TYR A 42 6.99 0.62 -18.92
N MET A 43 6.81 -0.65 -18.55
CA MET A 43 5.84 -1.07 -17.53
C MET A 43 6.34 -0.83 -16.10
N GLY A 44 7.64 -0.58 -15.92
CA GLY A 44 8.28 -0.23 -14.64
C GLY A 44 7.55 0.88 -13.87
N PRO A 45 7.38 2.09 -14.42
CA PRO A 45 6.71 3.20 -13.74
C PRO A 45 5.24 2.89 -13.36
N ILE A 46 4.52 2.18 -14.22
CA ILE A 46 3.14 1.79 -13.94
C ILE A 46 3.10 0.79 -12.78
N LYS A 47 3.99 -0.20 -12.79
CA LYS A 47 4.05 -1.22 -11.74
C LYS A 47 4.60 -0.67 -10.41
N THR A 48 5.35 0.44 -10.41
CA THR A 48 5.74 1.13 -9.17
C THR A 48 4.62 1.92 -8.50
N VAL A 49 3.55 2.28 -9.21
CA VAL A 49 2.39 2.93 -8.57
C VAL A 49 1.72 2.00 -7.56
N LEU A 50 1.78 0.68 -7.77
CA LEU A 50 1.25 -0.32 -6.83
C LEU A 50 1.89 -0.20 -5.43
N PRO A 51 3.21 -0.40 -5.24
CA PRO A 51 3.82 -0.28 -3.92
C PRO A 51 3.68 1.12 -3.33
N VAL A 52 3.71 2.19 -4.16
CA VAL A 52 3.48 3.56 -3.69
C VAL A 52 2.06 3.72 -3.12
N GLY A 53 1.04 3.19 -3.80
CA GLY A 53 -0.34 3.22 -3.30
C GLY A 53 -0.49 2.46 -1.99
N VAL A 54 0.19 1.33 -1.83
CA VAL A 54 0.18 0.55 -0.58
C VAL A 54 0.83 1.31 0.57
N ILE A 55 1.92 2.03 0.32
CA ILE A 55 2.56 2.91 1.31
C ILE A 55 1.59 4.00 1.76
N LEU A 56 0.90 4.65 0.82
CA LEU A 56 -0.10 5.68 1.15
C LEU A 56 -1.25 5.11 2.00
N LEU A 57 -1.73 3.91 1.67
CA LEU A 57 -2.75 3.22 2.47
C LEU A 57 -2.25 2.90 3.89
N LEU A 58 -1.00 2.46 4.04
CA LEU A 58 -0.41 2.24 5.36
C LEU A 58 -0.38 3.53 6.20
N ILE A 59 -0.02 4.66 5.60
CA ILE A 59 -0.04 5.97 6.27
C ILE A 59 -1.47 6.34 6.70
N GLN A 60 -2.46 6.13 5.82
CA GLN A 60 -3.85 6.35 6.15
C GLN A 60 -4.30 5.46 7.33
N GLY A 61 -3.98 4.17 7.28
CA GLY A 61 -4.33 3.22 8.34
C GLY A 61 -3.73 3.60 9.69
N VAL A 62 -2.50 4.12 9.73
CA VAL A 62 -1.90 4.64 10.97
C VAL A 62 -2.72 5.80 11.54
N SER A 63 -3.19 6.73 10.69
CA SER A 63 -4.02 7.86 11.12
C SER A 63 -5.34 7.39 11.75
N GLU A 64 -6.04 6.45 11.11
CA GLU A 64 -7.28 5.88 11.65
C GLU A 64 -7.06 5.12 12.96
N LEU A 65 -5.93 4.43 13.08
CA LEU A 65 -5.59 3.67 14.29
C LEU A 65 -5.35 4.59 15.48
N LEU A 66 -4.65 5.70 15.27
CA LEU A 66 -4.43 6.73 16.29
C LEU A 66 -5.75 7.40 16.70
N LYS A 67 -6.62 7.73 15.74
CA LYS A 67 -7.95 8.30 16.03
C LYS A 67 -8.81 7.32 16.83
N SER A 68 -8.82 6.04 16.45
CA SER A 68 -9.56 4.99 17.16
C SER A 68 -9.03 4.78 18.58
N LEU A 69 -7.71 4.78 18.76
CA LEU A 69 -7.07 4.67 20.08
C LEU A 69 -7.39 5.88 20.96
N TYR A 70 -7.36 7.09 20.39
CA TYR A 70 -7.74 8.31 21.10
C TYR A 70 -9.21 8.27 21.53
N ALA A 71 -10.11 7.88 20.62
CA ALA A 71 -11.54 7.76 20.90
C ALA A 71 -11.82 6.71 21.99
N ALA A 72 -11.12 5.57 21.95
CA ALA A 72 -11.23 4.53 22.98
C ALA A 72 -10.76 5.00 24.36
N ARG A 73 -9.78 5.92 24.43
CA ARG A 73 -9.27 6.45 25.71
C ARG A 73 -10.08 7.62 26.26
N HIS A 74 -10.59 8.49 25.38
CA HIS A 74 -11.29 9.71 25.80
C HIS A 74 -12.81 9.60 25.72
N ASN A 75 -13.37 8.45 25.30
CA ASN A 75 -14.80 8.24 25.00
C ASN A 75 -15.39 9.34 24.08
N ARG A 76 -14.55 9.99 23.28
CA ARG A 76 -14.88 11.13 22.43
C ARG A 76 -14.13 10.98 21.11
N TRP A 77 -14.86 10.98 20.01
CA TRP A 77 -14.25 10.93 18.69
C TRP A 77 -13.54 12.27 18.39
N PRO A 78 -12.26 12.25 17.96
CA PRO A 78 -11.58 13.45 17.52
C PRO A 78 -12.15 13.86 16.15
N ALA A 79 -12.74 15.06 16.09
CA ALA A 79 -13.24 15.68 14.85
C ALA A 79 -12.09 16.10 13.93
#